data_AF-A0A813YMC0-F1
#
_entry.id   AF-A0A813YMC0-F1
#
_cell.length_a   1.000
_cell.length_b   1.000
_cell.length_c   1.000
_cell.angle_alpha   90.00
_cell.angle_beta   90.00
_cell.angle_gamma   90.00
#
_symmetry.space_group_name_H-M   'P 1'
#
loop_
_entity.id
_entity.type
_entity.pdbx_description
1 polymer ?
#
loop_
_entity_poly.entity_id
_entity_poly.type
_entity_poly.pdbx_seq_one_letter_code
_entity_poly.pdbx_strand_id
1 'polypeptide(L)'
;MGRASLQPIITSRPFQLVTCDILGPLNTTERGAKYILVFMCLFTKWVEIFPIENMEASTVANCFIELICRHCFPESLLSDQGRNFESNLFKEVLELLDVHKLRTTPHHPQCDGQTERFNRTLISMLRTFINENQDDWDILLNKLAFAYRTAVHRATGYTPFEMVYGRQPKLPIDLFYENSSDPLELD
;
A
#
# COMPACT_ATOMS: atom_id res chain seq x y z
N MET A 1 0.66 -6.95 36.83
CA MET A 1 1.17 -6.51 35.50
C MET A 1 0.09 -5.65 34.85
N GLY A 2 0.29 -4.34 34.79
CA GLY A 2 -0.67 -3.42 34.16
C GLY A 2 -0.69 -3.62 32.65
N ARG A 3 -1.87 -3.84 32.07
CA ARG A 3 -2.06 -3.76 30.61
C ARG A 3 -1.85 -2.29 30.23
N ALA A 4 -0.73 -1.98 29.58
CA ALA A 4 -0.52 -0.67 28.98
C ALA A 4 -1.65 -0.41 27.97
N SER A 5 -2.28 0.76 28.05
CA SER A 5 -3.36 1.17 27.15
C SER A 5 -2.80 1.32 25.73
N LEU A 6 -3.41 0.64 24.76
CA LEU A 6 -3.08 0.79 23.34
C LEU A 6 -3.54 2.18 22.89
N GLN A 7 -2.59 3.10 22.67
CA GLN A 7 -2.94 4.39 22.09
C GLN A 7 -3.03 4.26 20.55
N PRO A 8 -4.19 4.54 19.95
CA PRO A 8 -4.32 4.58 18.50
C PRO A 8 -3.45 5.69 17.93
N ILE A 9 -2.68 5.39 16.88
CA ILE A 9 -2.07 6.44 16.07
C ILE A 9 -3.18 7.05 15.23
N ILE A 10 -3.45 8.33 15.48
CA ILE A 10 -4.47 9.10 14.77
C ILE A 10 -3.80 9.81 13.61
N THR A 11 -4.37 9.66 12.42
CA THR A 11 -3.99 10.41 11.22
C THR A 11 -5.15 11.32 10.84
N SER A 12 -4.86 12.53 10.37
CA SER A 12 -5.87 13.56 10.09
C SER A 12 -5.99 13.89 8.60
N ARG A 13 -5.00 13.52 7.78
CA ARG A 13 -4.98 13.83 6.34
C ARG A 13 -4.33 12.71 5.50
N PRO A 14 -4.67 12.63 4.20
CA PRO A 14 -4.02 11.70 3.28
C PRO A 14 -2.49 11.84 3.32
N PHE A 15 -1.82 10.71 3.26
CA PHE A 15 -0.36 10.54 3.25
C PHE A 15 0.40 11.17 4.43
N GLN A 16 -0.26 11.60 5.51
CA GLN A 16 0.42 12.06 6.71
C GLN A 16 1.38 11.00 7.27
N LEU A 17 0.87 9.79 7.42
CA LEU A 17 1.62 8.63 7.89
C LEU A 17 1.44 7.49 6.89
N VAL A 18 2.56 7.03 6.37
CA VAL A 18 2.65 5.87 5.49
C VAL A 18 3.27 4.72 6.28
N THR A 19 2.68 3.53 6.17
CA THR A 19 3.32 2.29 6.64
C THR A 19 4.03 1.61 5.50
N CYS A 20 5.04 0.82 5.82
CA CYS A 20 5.80 0.04 4.85
C CYS A 20 6.03 -1.38 5.36
N ASP A 21 5.83 -2.37 4.49
CA ASP A 21 6.10 -3.78 4.77
C ASP A 21 6.59 -4.51 3.51
N ILE A 22 7.34 -5.61 3.68
CA ILE A 22 7.84 -6.44 2.58
C ILE A 22 7.33 -7.87 2.75
N LEU A 23 6.69 -8.39 1.70
CA LEU A 23 6.20 -9.77 1.63
C LEU A 23 7.14 -10.62 0.79
N GLY A 24 7.39 -11.84 1.25
CA GLY A 24 8.14 -12.85 0.52
C GLY A 24 9.21 -13.54 1.37
N PRO A 25 10.15 -14.26 0.73
CA PRO A 25 10.25 -14.43 -0.72
C PRO A 25 9.07 -15.22 -1.31
N LEU A 26 8.68 -14.87 -2.53
CA LEU A 26 7.75 -15.62 -3.38
C LEU A 26 8.53 -16.35 -4.49
N ASN A 27 7.83 -17.19 -5.27
CA ASN A 27 8.41 -17.74 -6.50
C ASN A 27 8.86 -16.59 -7.41
N THR A 28 10.04 -16.73 -8.00
CA THR A 28 10.60 -15.67 -8.86
C THR A 28 9.77 -15.56 -10.12
N THR A 29 9.32 -14.35 -10.43
CA THR A 29 8.56 -14.09 -11.65
C THR A 29 9.44 -14.13 -12.89
N GLU A 30 8.81 -14.21 -14.07
CA GLU A 30 9.53 -14.08 -15.35
C GLU A 30 10.33 -12.78 -15.47
N ARG A 31 9.90 -11.72 -14.76
CA ARG A 31 10.59 -10.41 -14.70
C ARG A 31 11.60 -10.28 -13.56
N GLY A 32 11.88 -11.35 -12.83
CA GLY A 32 12.90 -11.37 -11.77
C GLY A 32 12.45 -10.91 -10.38
N ALA A 33 11.20 -10.45 -10.23
CA ALA A 33 10.67 -10.05 -8.93
C ALA A 33 10.57 -11.25 -7.97
N LYS A 34 10.92 -11.02 -6.70
CA LYS A 34 10.94 -12.04 -5.61
C LYS A 34 10.17 -11.62 -4.36
N TYR A 35 9.97 -10.32 -4.18
CA TYR A 35 9.28 -9.76 -3.02
C TYR A 35 8.26 -8.72 -3.48
N ILE A 36 7.31 -8.44 -2.59
CA ILE A 36 6.34 -7.37 -2.77
C ILE A 36 6.58 -6.33 -1.68
N LEU A 37 6.93 -5.11 -2.07
CA LEU A 37 7.00 -3.96 -1.18
C LEU A 37 5.65 -3.26 -1.17
N VAL A 38 5.07 -3.11 0.00
CA VAL A 38 3.77 -2.45 0.20
C VAL A 38 3.99 -1.18 0.99
N PHE A 39 3.48 -0.07 0.46
CA PHE A 39 3.25 1.14 1.23
C PHE A 39 1.76 1.37 1.43
N MET A 40 1.32 1.73 2.64
CA MET A 40 -0.07 2.06 2.90
C MET A 40 -0.21 3.42 3.58
N CYS A 41 -1.04 4.29 3.03
CA CYS A 41 -1.50 5.49 3.73
C CYS A 41 -2.49 5.08 4.83
N LEU A 42 -2.17 5.36 6.09
CA LEU A 42 -3.04 4.97 7.20
C LEU A 42 -4.35 5.77 7.27
N PHE A 43 -4.41 6.97 6.69
CA PHE A 43 -5.64 7.76 6.68
C PHE A 43 -6.65 7.20 5.66
N THR A 44 -6.26 7.15 4.40
CA THR A 44 -7.14 6.76 3.27
C THR A 44 -7.25 5.26 3.07
N LYS A 45 -6.33 4.49 3.67
CA LYS A 45 -6.08 3.08 3.35
C LYS A 45 -5.58 2.88 1.92
N TRP A 46 -5.14 3.92 1.23
CA TRP A 46 -4.53 3.78 -0.08
C TRP A 46 -3.26 2.93 0.01
N VAL A 47 -3.12 1.95 -0.88
CA VAL A 47 -1.95 1.09 -0.96
C VAL A 47 -1.19 1.36 -2.24
N GLU A 48 0.14 1.44 -2.18
CA GLU A 48 1.05 1.30 -3.33
C GLU A 48 1.79 -0.02 -3.19
N ILE A 49 1.91 -0.75 -4.29
CA ILE A 49 2.45 -2.11 -4.29
C ILE A 49 3.52 -2.19 -5.38
N PHE A 50 4.73 -2.57 -5.00
CA PHE A 50 5.86 -2.66 -5.90
C PHE A 50 6.40 -4.11 -5.92
N PRO A 51 6.50 -4.75 -7.09
CA PRO A 51 7.30 -5.95 -7.22
C PRO A 51 8.78 -5.56 -7.16
N ILE A 52 9.56 -6.22 -6.29
CA ILE A 52 10.99 -5.94 -6.13
C ILE A 52 11.80 -7.24 -6.22
N GLU A 53 13.01 -7.15 -6.78
CA GLU A 53 13.91 -8.30 -6.95
C GLU A 53 14.66 -8.67 -5.67
N ASN A 54 14.89 -7.69 -4.81
CA ASN A 54 15.64 -7.81 -3.56
C ASN A 54 15.09 -6.82 -2.52
N MET A 55 15.49 -7.01 -1.27
CA MET A 55 15.08 -6.14 -0.17
C MET A 55 16.13 -5.07 0.15
N GLU A 56 17.06 -4.77 -0.75
CA GLU A 56 18.12 -3.80 -0.48
C GLU A 56 17.56 -2.40 -0.21
N ALA A 57 18.25 -1.65 0.63
CA ALA A 57 17.84 -0.30 1.02
C ALA A 57 17.68 0.65 -0.17
N SER A 58 18.53 0.52 -1.19
CA SER A 58 18.48 1.29 -2.44
C SER A 58 17.19 1.02 -3.21
N THR A 59 16.82 -0.25 -3.34
CA THR A 59 15.56 -0.68 -3.96
C THR A 59 14.36 -0.10 -3.23
N VAL A 60 14.32 -0.22 -1.90
CA VAL A 60 13.25 0.34 -1.07
C VAL A 60 13.19 1.86 -1.18
N ALA A 61 14.34 2.54 -1.14
CA ALA A 61 14.41 3.99 -1.29
C ALA A 61 13.86 4.47 -2.64
N ASN A 62 14.21 3.79 -3.74
CA ASN A 62 13.70 4.13 -5.08
C ASN A 62 12.17 4.03 -5.15
N CYS A 63 11.58 2.94 -4.63
CA CYS A 63 10.13 2.79 -4.56
C CYS A 63 9.48 3.84 -3.65
N PHE A 64 10.14 4.23 -2.55
CA PHE A 64 9.65 5.29 -1.67
C PHE A 64 9.62 6.65 -2.38
N ILE A 65 10.67 6.99 -3.15
CA ILE A 65 10.69 8.19 -3.99
C ILE A 65 9.57 8.15 -5.03
N GLU A 66 9.31 6.99 -5.66
CA GLU A 66 8.22 6.85 -6.61
C GLU A 66 6.84 7.11 -5.97
N LEU A 67 6.62 6.62 -4.74
CA LEU A 67 5.41 6.94 -3.97
C LEU A 67 5.28 8.45 -3.72
N ILE A 68 6.36 9.12 -3.35
CA ILE A 68 6.37 10.57 -3.11
C ILE A 68 6.03 11.33 -4.38
N CYS A 69 6.66 10.99 -5.50
CA CYS A 69 6.42 11.62 -6.80
C CYS A 69 4.98 11.42 -7.30
N ARG A 70 4.32 10.32 -6.90
CA ARG A 70 2.93 10.03 -7.26
C ARG A 70 1.91 10.76 -6.41
N HIS A 71 2.19 10.94 -5.11
CA HIS A 71 1.23 11.47 -4.15
C HIS A 71 1.72 12.77 -3.51
N CYS A 72 2.59 12.67 -2.53
CA CYS A 72 3.25 13.78 -1.85
C CYS A 72 4.26 13.24 -0.83
N PHE A 73 4.98 14.16 -0.19
CA PHE A 73 5.85 13.87 0.95
C PHE A 73 5.01 13.51 2.19
N PRO A 74 5.24 12.33 2.80
CA PRO A 74 4.65 12.02 4.09
C PRO A 74 5.38 12.72 5.24
N GLU A 75 4.69 12.99 6.35
CA GLU A 75 5.35 13.49 7.58
C GLU A 75 6.10 12.36 8.29
N SER A 76 5.62 11.13 8.13
CA SER A 76 6.18 9.98 8.83
C SER A 76 6.06 8.70 8.04
N LEU A 77 7.05 7.84 8.23
CA LEU A 77 7.09 6.47 7.70
C LEU A 77 7.18 5.48 8.86
N LEU A 78 6.19 4.61 8.99
CA LEU A 78 6.19 3.51 9.95
C LEU A 78 6.63 2.22 9.25
N SER A 79 7.75 1.66 9.68
CA SER A 79 8.23 0.35 9.23
C SER A 79 8.51 -0.56 10.44
N ASP A 80 8.69 -1.84 10.15
CA ASP A 80 9.31 -2.75 11.11
C ASP A 80 10.81 -2.45 11.30
N GLN A 81 11.45 -3.23 12.18
CA GLN A 81 12.88 -3.16 12.46
C GLN A 81 13.73 -4.01 11.50
N GLY A 82 13.21 -4.34 10.31
CA GLY A 82 13.96 -5.02 9.27
C GLY A 82 15.23 -4.24 8.90
N ARG A 83 16.33 -4.97 8.69
CA ARG A 83 17.66 -4.37 8.37
C ARG A 83 17.61 -3.40 7.19
N ASN A 84 16.73 -3.66 6.23
CA ASN A 84 16.57 -2.87 5.02
C ASN A 84 16.13 -1.43 5.33
N PHE A 85 15.20 -1.29 6.27
CA PHE A 85 14.69 0.01 6.72
C PHE A 85 15.63 0.68 7.74
N GLU A 86 16.53 -0.06 8.38
CA GLU A 86 17.49 0.46 9.37
C GLU A 86 18.87 0.79 8.79
N SER A 87 19.07 0.59 7.49
CA SER A 87 20.31 0.95 6.79
C SER A 87 20.62 2.45 6.88
N ASN A 88 21.91 2.81 6.79
CA ASN A 88 22.32 4.21 6.78
C ASN A 88 21.76 4.95 5.55
N LEU A 89 21.77 4.31 4.38
CA LEU A 89 21.19 4.88 3.16
C LEU A 89 19.73 5.28 3.37
N PHE A 90 18.91 4.39 3.93
CA PHE A 90 17.49 4.70 4.10
C PHE A 90 17.28 5.80 5.15
N LYS A 91 18.10 5.83 6.20
CA LYS A 91 18.08 6.93 7.18
C LYS A 91 18.44 8.28 6.56
N GLU A 92 19.52 8.33 5.77
CA GLU A 92 19.94 9.54 5.06
C GLU A 92 18.86 10.03 4.08
N VAL A 93 18.20 9.12 3.36
CA VAL A 93 17.07 9.46 2.49
C VAL A 93 15.92 10.08 3.30
N LEU A 94 15.54 9.48 4.43
CA LEU A 94 14.46 10.03 5.26
C LEU A 94 14.84 11.40 5.86
N GLU A 95 16.08 11.59 6.29
CA GLU A 95 16.60 12.87 6.79
C GLU A 95 16.58 13.96 5.71
N LEU A 96 17.02 13.65 4.49
CA LEU A 96 17.00 14.61 3.36
C LEU A 96 15.59 15.03 2.96
N LEU A 97 14.61 14.15 3.14
CA LEU A 97 13.21 14.39 2.80
C LEU A 97 12.39 14.92 3.99
N ASP A 98 13.02 15.14 5.15
CA ASP A 98 12.37 15.54 6.41
C ASP A 98 11.21 14.61 6.83
N VAL A 99 11.39 13.30 6.63
CA VAL A 99 10.40 12.27 6.98
C VAL A 99 10.76 11.62 8.30
N HIS A 100 9.87 11.69 9.29
CA HIS A 100 10.12 11.06 10.58
C HIS A 100 9.91 9.54 10.52
N LYS A 101 10.97 8.78 10.81
CA LYS A 101 10.85 7.32 10.91
C LYS A 101 10.22 6.93 12.24
N LEU A 102 9.08 6.25 12.16
CA LEU A 102 8.46 5.55 13.28
C LEU A 102 8.79 4.06 13.20
N ARG A 103 8.92 3.41 14.36
CA ARG A 103 9.14 1.95 14.45
C ARG A 103 7.88 1.28 14.97
N THR A 104 7.52 0.13 14.41
CA THR A 104 6.56 -0.76 15.06
C THR A 104 7.17 -1.24 16.38
N THR A 105 6.59 -0.81 17.49
CA THR A 105 6.85 -1.40 18.80
C THR A 105 5.72 -2.39 19.09
N PRO A 106 5.90 -3.35 20.01
CA PRO A 106 4.80 -4.18 20.51
C PRO A 106 3.59 -3.36 21.02
N HIS A 107 3.78 -2.06 21.24
CA HIS A 107 2.76 -1.12 21.71
C HIS A 107 1.94 -0.44 20.60
N HIS A 108 2.25 -0.65 19.30
CA HIS A 108 1.47 -0.13 18.17
C HIS A 108 0.86 -1.20 17.23
N PRO A 109 0.23 -2.28 17.75
CA PRO A 109 -0.36 -3.36 16.95
C PRO A 109 -1.51 -2.90 16.05
N GLN A 110 -2.09 -1.71 16.30
CA GLN A 110 -3.18 -1.20 15.47
C GLN A 110 -2.72 -0.75 14.09
N CYS A 111 -1.53 -0.14 13.97
CA CYS A 111 -1.00 0.31 12.67
C CYS A 111 -0.39 -0.85 11.89
N ASP A 112 0.41 -1.65 12.58
CA ASP A 112 0.96 -2.88 12.03
C ASP A 112 -0.16 -3.80 11.55
N GLY A 113 -1.20 -3.97 12.38
CA GLY A 113 -2.35 -4.81 12.07
C GLY A 113 -3.20 -4.34 10.87
N GLN A 114 -3.12 -3.08 10.44
CA GLN A 114 -3.83 -2.64 9.22
C GLN A 114 -3.09 -3.07 7.96
N THR A 115 -1.78 -2.84 7.91
CA THR A 115 -0.91 -3.30 6.83
C THR A 115 -0.90 -4.82 6.77
N GLU A 116 -0.78 -5.49 7.92
CA GLU A 116 -0.83 -6.94 8.03
C GLU A 116 -2.18 -7.50 7.53
N ARG A 117 -3.31 -6.86 7.89
CA ARG A 117 -4.64 -7.22 7.38
C ARG A 117 -4.67 -7.16 5.86
N PHE A 118 -4.20 -6.06 5.28
CA PHE A 118 -4.12 -5.92 3.84
C PHE A 118 -3.22 -6.97 3.20
N ASN A 119 -2.04 -7.21 3.76
CA ASN A 119 -1.08 -8.19 3.26
C ASN A 119 -1.70 -9.59 3.20
N ARG A 120 -2.45 -10.00 4.22
CA ARG A 120 -3.21 -11.26 4.19
C ARG A 120 -4.26 -11.28 3.10
N THR A 121 -5.00 -10.18 2.90
CA THR A 121 -5.97 -10.06 1.81
C THR A 121 -5.29 -10.15 0.45
N LEU A 122 -4.18 -9.46 0.23
CA LEU A 122 -3.40 -9.48 -1.01
C LEU A 122 -2.92 -10.90 -1.33
N ILE A 123 -2.30 -11.59 -0.37
CA ILE A 123 -1.86 -12.98 -0.55
C ILE A 123 -3.04 -13.91 -0.84
N SER A 124 -4.18 -13.71 -0.18
CA SER A 124 -5.38 -14.50 -0.47
C SER A 124 -5.89 -14.29 -1.90
N MET A 125 -5.92 -13.04 -2.37
CA MET A 125 -6.32 -12.72 -3.74
C MET A 125 -5.33 -13.30 -4.75
N LEU A 126 -4.02 -13.15 -4.52
CA LEU A 126 -2.98 -13.69 -5.40
C LEU A 126 -3.14 -15.20 -5.59
N ARG A 127 -3.35 -15.96 -4.51
CA ARG A 127 -3.57 -17.42 -4.57
C ARG A 127 -4.75 -17.83 -5.46
N THR A 128 -5.71 -16.95 -5.70
CA THR A 128 -6.88 -17.23 -6.54
C THR A 128 -6.61 -16.97 -8.02
N PHE A 129 -5.71 -16.05 -8.37
CA PHE A 129 -5.51 -15.58 -9.75
C PHE A 129 -4.16 -15.94 -10.36
N ILE A 130 -3.19 -16.30 -9.54
CA ILE A 130 -1.85 -16.68 -9.98
C ILE A 130 -1.89 -17.96 -10.81
N ASN A 131 -1.01 -18.07 -11.81
CA ASN A 131 -0.91 -19.27 -12.63
C ASN A 131 -0.33 -20.47 -11.82
N GLU A 132 -0.32 -21.65 -12.45
CA GLU A 132 0.18 -22.88 -11.81
C GLU A 132 1.67 -22.81 -11.44
N ASN A 133 2.48 -22.13 -12.25
CA ASN A 133 3.93 -21.97 -12.03
C ASN A 133 4.27 -20.94 -10.94
N GLN A 134 3.31 -20.08 -10.61
CA GLN A 134 3.42 -18.98 -9.66
C GLN A 134 4.48 -17.93 -10.04
N ASP A 135 4.67 -17.68 -11.33
CA ASP A 135 5.68 -16.78 -11.89
C ASP A 135 5.09 -15.50 -12.54
N ASP A 136 3.78 -15.30 -12.45
CA ASP A 136 3.05 -14.16 -13.03
C ASP A 136 2.39 -13.23 -12.00
N TRP A 137 2.70 -13.39 -10.71
CA TRP A 137 2.01 -12.61 -9.67
C TRP A 137 2.25 -11.10 -9.78
N ASP A 138 3.38 -10.67 -10.33
CA ASP A 138 3.75 -9.26 -10.42
C ASP A 138 2.89 -8.48 -11.43
N ILE A 139 2.44 -9.10 -12.54
CA ILE A 139 1.46 -8.46 -13.45
C ILE A 139 0.07 -8.31 -12.82
N LEU A 140 -0.23 -9.06 -11.77
CA LEU A 140 -1.54 -9.04 -11.11
C LEU A 140 -1.64 -7.92 -10.08
N LEU A 141 -0.52 -7.46 -9.52
CA LEU A 141 -0.48 -6.53 -8.39
C LEU A 141 -1.27 -5.24 -8.64
N ASN A 142 -1.14 -4.63 -9.81
CA ASN A 142 -1.89 -3.41 -10.15
C ASN A 142 -3.40 -3.64 -10.20
N LYS A 143 -3.84 -4.80 -10.69
CA LYS A 143 -5.28 -5.17 -10.76
C LYS A 143 -5.83 -5.38 -9.35
N LEU A 144 -5.07 -6.07 -8.50
CA LEU A 144 -5.45 -6.33 -7.10
C LEU A 144 -5.43 -5.05 -6.27
N ALA A 145 -4.43 -4.18 -6.46
CA ALA A 145 -4.38 -2.86 -5.85
C ALA A 145 -5.60 -2.02 -6.24
N PHE A 146 -5.99 -2.02 -7.52
CA PHE A 146 -7.18 -1.31 -7.98
C PHE A 146 -8.45 -1.86 -7.30
N ALA A 147 -8.65 -3.19 -7.32
CA ALA A 147 -9.79 -3.82 -6.66
C ALA A 147 -9.90 -3.47 -5.17
N TYR A 148 -8.76 -3.39 -4.47
CA TYR A 148 -8.71 -2.94 -3.08
C TYR A 148 -9.03 -1.45 -2.93
N ARG A 149 -8.43 -0.58 -3.75
CA ARG A 149 -8.62 0.87 -3.72
C ARG A 149 -10.07 1.30 -4.01
N THR A 150 -10.84 0.47 -4.71
CA THR A 150 -12.24 0.74 -5.06
C THR A 150 -13.25 -0.04 -4.23
N ALA A 151 -12.81 -0.82 -3.23
CA ALA A 151 -13.70 -1.50 -2.30
C ALA A 151 -13.99 -0.61 -1.09
N VAL A 152 -15.23 -0.65 -0.57
CA VAL A 152 -15.59 0.13 0.62
C VAL A 152 -14.92 -0.46 1.85
N HIS A 153 -14.17 0.37 2.58
CA HIS A 153 -13.51 -0.04 3.81
C HIS A 153 -14.41 0.18 5.02
N ARG A 154 -14.69 -0.88 5.79
CA ARG A 154 -15.51 -0.79 7.02
C ARG A 154 -15.00 0.27 8.02
N ALA A 155 -13.68 0.47 8.07
CA ALA A 155 -13.07 1.42 9.01
C ALA A 155 -13.35 2.88 8.67
N THR A 156 -13.54 3.21 7.38
CA THR A 156 -13.73 4.58 6.91
C THR A 156 -15.14 4.84 6.40
N GLY A 157 -15.85 3.80 5.95
CA GLY A 157 -17.14 3.92 5.26
C GLY A 157 -17.01 4.33 3.78
N TYR A 158 -15.80 4.58 3.30
CA TYR A 158 -15.49 5.07 1.95
C TYR A 158 -14.50 4.14 1.25
N THR A 159 -14.39 4.26 -0.07
CA THR A 159 -13.28 3.62 -0.80
C THR A 159 -11.99 4.42 -0.63
N PRO A 160 -10.80 3.79 -0.60
CA PRO A 160 -9.52 4.50 -0.60
C PRO A 160 -9.40 5.47 -1.77
N PHE A 161 -9.98 5.12 -2.93
CA PHE A 161 -10.05 5.97 -4.10
C PHE A 161 -10.81 7.28 -3.84
N GLU A 162 -12.01 7.21 -3.26
CA GLU A 162 -12.77 8.41 -2.89
C GLU A 162 -12.00 9.28 -1.90
N MET A 163 -11.34 8.67 -0.92
CA MET A 163 -10.61 9.41 0.10
C MET A 163 -9.37 10.14 -0.46
N VAL A 164 -8.79 9.65 -1.56
CA VAL A 164 -7.65 10.30 -2.24
C VAL A 164 -8.12 11.30 -3.30
N TYR A 165 -9.11 10.95 -4.11
CA TYR A 165 -9.50 11.75 -5.28
C TYR A 165 -10.76 12.60 -5.09
N GLY A 166 -11.46 12.47 -3.97
CA GLY A 166 -12.69 13.21 -3.68
C GLY A 166 -13.88 12.84 -4.57
N ARG A 167 -13.80 11.73 -5.32
CA ARG A 167 -14.84 11.25 -6.22
C ARG A 167 -14.89 9.72 -6.27
N GLN A 168 -16.03 9.18 -6.68
CA GLN A 168 -16.20 7.77 -6.94
C GLN A 168 -15.32 7.31 -8.13
N PRO A 169 -14.70 6.12 -8.05
CA PRO A 169 -14.06 5.52 -9.21
C PRO A 169 -15.12 5.11 -10.23
N LYS A 170 -14.84 5.30 -11.52
CA LYS A 170 -15.62 4.68 -12.60
C LYS A 170 -15.10 3.26 -12.80
N LEU A 171 -15.96 2.28 -12.61
CA LEU A 171 -15.66 0.87 -12.68
C LEU A 171 -16.13 0.27 -14.02
N PRO A 172 -15.55 -0.86 -14.45
CA PRO A 172 -16.01 -1.54 -15.66
C PRO A 172 -17.51 -1.88 -15.64
N ILE A 173 -18.07 -2.15 -14.46
CA ILE A 173 -19.50 -2.43 -14.30
C ILE A 173 -20.38 -1.22 -14.67
N ASP A 174 -19.90 -0.01 -14.41
CA ASP A 174 -20.63 1.22 -14.72
C ASP A 174 -20.77 1.40 -16.23
N LEU A 175 -19.81 0.93 -17.03
CA LEU A 175 -19.90 0.96 -18.49
C LEU A 175 -21.05 0.10 -19.03
N PHE A 176 -21.39 -0.99 -18.35
CA PHE A 176 -22.52 -1.82 -18.77
C PHE A 176 -23.88 -1.19 -18.43
N TYR A 177 -23.94 -0.36 -17.39
CA TYR A 177 -25.15 0.33 -16.96
C TYR A 177 -25.33 1.72 -17.58
N GLU A 178 -24.26 2.40 -18.00
CA GLU A 178 -24.35 3.67 -18.73
C GLU A 178 -24.79 3.47 -20.18
N ASN A 179 -24.43 2.35 -20.81
CA ASN A 179 -24.87 2.01 -22.18
C ASN A 179 -26.38 1.72 -22.28
N SER A 180 -27.13 1.71 -21.17
CA SER A 180 -28.58 1.55 -21.13
C SER A 180 -29.36 2.84 -20.86
N SER A 181 -28.69 4.00 -20.79
CA SER A 181 -29.34 5.31 -20.64
C SER A 181 -28.69 6.36 -21.56
N ASP A 182 -29.44 6.71 -22.61
CA ASP A 182 -29.34 7.76 -23.64
C ASP A 182 -27.96 8.23 -24.19
N PRO A 183 -27.87 8.48 -25.51
CA PRO A 183 -26.67 9.04 -26.12
C PRO A 183 -26.41 10.45 -25.57
N LEU A 184 -25.15 10.72 -25.22
CA LEU A 184 -24.68 12.07 -24.92
C LEU A 184 -24.92 12.98 -26.13
N GLU A 185 -25.95 13.84 -26.05
CA GLU A 185 -26.03 15.02 -26.91
C GLU A 185 -24.89 15.95 -26.52
N LEU A 186 -23.94 16.10 -27.45
CA LEU A 186 -22.91 17.12 -27.41
C LEU A 186 -23.49 18.36 -28.11
N ASP A 187 -23.76 19.41 -27.34
CA ASP A 187 -24.00 20.78 -27.86
C ASP A 187 -22.71 21.41 -28.40
#